data_AF-A0A2E8VVM3-F1
#
_entry.id   AF-A0A2E8VVM3-F1
#
_cell.length_a   1.000
_cell.length_b   1.000
_cell.length_c   1.000
_cell.angle_alpha   90.00
_cell.angle_beta   90.00
_cell.angle_gamma   90.00
#
_symmetry.space_group_name_H-M   'P 1'
#
loop_
_entity.id
_entity.type
_entity.pdbx_description
1 polymer ?
#
loop_
_entity_poly.entity_id
_entity_poly.type
_entity_poly.pdbx_seq_one_letter_code
_entity_poly.pdbx_strand_id
1 'polypeptide(L)' 'LPFVTCNTKDVGHIANGRSIIVSSTEIEADKTCWVKCEGKALALGTVRDSQFYPSRVFNIEN' A
#
# COMPACT_ATOMS: atom_id res chain seq x y z
N LEU A 1 11.44 -1.58 -5.53
CA LEU A 1 10.92 -1.46 -4.15
C LEU A 1 10.08 -2.70 -3.86
N PRO A 2 10.09 -3.22 -2.63
CA PRO A 2 9.25 -4.36 -2.24
C PRO A 2 7.76 -4.02 -2.38
N PHE A 3 6.93 -5.05 -2.52
CA PHE A 3 5.48 -4.93 -2.58
C PHE A 3 4.83 -5.45 -1.30
N VAL A 4 3.86 -4.71 -0.77
CA VAL A 4 2.83 -5.25 0.12
C VAL A 4 1.53 -5.43 -0.63
N THR A 5 0.77 -6.44 -0.25
CA THR A 5 -0.54 -6.73 -0.83
C THR A 5 -1.63 -6.24 0.11
N CYS A 6 -2.67 -5.60 -0.44
CA CYS A 6 -3.90 -5.27 0.28
C CYS A 6 -5.10 -6.04 -0.28
N ASN A 7 -6.20 -6.03 0.46
CA ASN A 7 -7.46 -6.61 -0.03
C ASN A 7 -8.18 -5.62 -0.96
N THR A 8 -9.06 -6.13 -1.82
CA THR A 8 -9.90 -5.33 -2.71
C THR A 8 -10.77 -4.31 -1.98
N LYS A 9 -11.27 -4.64 -0.78
CA LYS A 9 -12.02 -3.71 0.07
C LYS A 9 -11.23 -2.46 0.48
N ASP A 10 -9.90 -2.54 0.48
CA ASP A 10 -9.00 -1.48 0.94
C ASP A 10 -8.61 -0.51 -0.20
N VAL A 11 -8.93 -0.86 -1.46
CA VAL A 11 -8.61 -0.05 -2.64
C VAL A 11 -9.18 1.35 -2.54
N GLY A 12 -10.45 1.48 -2.13
CA GLY A 12 -11.09 2.78 -1.95
C GLY A 12 -10.44 3.61 -0.84
N HIS A 13 -9.92 2.98 0.21
CA HIS A 13 -9.18 3.67 1.26
C HIS A 13 -7.84 4.21 0.73
N ILE A 14 -7.07 3.39 0.02
CA ILE A 14 -5.81 3.80 -0.61
C ILE A 14 -6.03 4.92 -1.63
N ALA A 15 -7.06 4.83 -2.47
CA ALA A 15 -7.39 5.86 -3.45
C ALA A 15 -7.65 7.24 -2.79
N ASN A 16 -8.11 7.24 -1.54
CA ASN A 16 -8.34 8.43 -0.74
C ASN A 16 -7.16 8.76 0.20
N GLY A 17 -5.99 8.17 -0.01
CA GLY A 17 -4.78 8.40 0.79
C GLY A 17 -4.85 7.87 2.23
N ARG A 18 -5.82 7.00 2.54
CA ARG A 18 -5.98 6.46 3.90
C ARG A 18 -5.06 5.28 4.12
N SER A 19 -4.50 5.20 5.33
CA SER A 19 -3.70 4.05 5.75
C SER A 19 -4.54 2.79 5.87
N ILE A 20 -3.94 1.63 5.63
CA ILE A 20 -4.60 0.32 5.72
C ILE A 20 -3.70 -0.71 6.42
N ILE A 21 -4.31 -1.76 6.97
CA ILE A 21 -3.58 -2.90 7.51
C ILE A 21 -3.08 -3.76 6.34
N VAL A 22 -1.83 -4.17 6.39
CA VAL A 22 -1.20 -5.06 5.40
C VAL A 22 -0.53 -6.24 6.09
N SER A 23 -0.49 -7.39 5.42
CA SER A 23 0.31 -8.52 5.89
C SER A 23 1.79 -8.21 5.63
N SER A 24 2.50 -7.76 6.67
CA SER A 24 3.96 -7.57 6.60
C SER A 24 4.67 -8.86 6.96
N THR A 25 5.38 -9.46 6.01
CA THR A 25 6.30 -10.56 6.35
C THR A 25 7.77 -10.22 6.14
N GLU A 26 8.11 -9.20 5.33
CA GLU A 26 9.51 -9.02 4.88
C GLU A 26 9.94 -7.55 4.65
N ILE A 27 9.14 -6.55 5.03
CA ILE A 27 9.52 -5.14 4.84
C ILE A 27 9.99 -4.56 6.17
N GLU A 28 11.25 -4.14 6.20
CA GLU A 28 11.80 -3.34 7.30
C GLU A 28 10.94 -2.10 7.54
N ALA A 29 10.69 -1.79 8.81
CA ALA A 29 9.89 -0.63 9.19
C ALA A 29 10.44 0.65 8.55
N ASP A 30 9.52 1.55 8.18
CA ASP A 30 9.80 2.86 7.57
C ASP A 30 10.54 2.82 6.22
N LYS A 31 10.75 1.62 5.63
CA LYS A 31 11.22 1.52 4.25
C LYS A 31 10.08 1.81 3.26
N THR A 32 10.45 2.55 2.22
CA THR A 32 9.58 2.84 1.10
C THR A 32 9.22 1.55 0.35
N CYS A 33 7.93 1.34 0.10
CA CYS A 33 7.40 0.19 -0.60
C CYS A 33 6.19 0.57 -1.47
N TRP A 34 5.82 -0.35 -2.34
CA TRP A 34 4.59 -0.28 -3.12
C TRP A 34 3.48 -1.04 -2.40
N VAL A 35 2.26 -0.50 -2.38
CA VAL A 35 1.06 -1.32 -2.13
C VAL A 35 0.45 -1.73 -3.46
N LYS A 36 0.06 -3.01 -3.57
CA LYS A 36 -0.65 -3.57 -4.72
C LYS A 36 -1.93 -4.29 -4.31
N CYS A 37 -2.89 -4.29 -5.20
CA CYS A 37 -4.07 -5.16 -5.14
C CYS A 37 -4.19 -5.89 -6.47
N GLU A 38 -4.37 -7.21 -6.45
CA GLU A 38 -4.55 -8.03 -7.67
C GLU A 38 -3.43 -7.81 -8.72
N GLY A 39 -2.19 -7.64 -8.26
CA GLY A 39 -1.04 -7.40 -9.14
C GLY A 39 -0.88 -5.96 -9.64
N LYS A 40 -1.85 -5.07 -9.40
CA LYS A 40 -1.81 -3.65 -9.78
C LYS A 40 -1.29 -2.80 -8.62
N ALA A 41 -0.24 -2.01 -8.86
CA ALA A 41 0.26 -1.04 -7.89
C ALA A 41 -0.74 0.11 -7.71
N LEU A 42 -1.02 0.49 -6.47
CA LEU A 42 -2.01 1.52 -6.12
C LEU A 42 -1.36 2.79 -5.54
N ALA A 43 -0.30 2.65 -4.75
CA ALA A 43 0.38 3.78 -4.12
C ALA A 43 1.83 3.45 -3.72
N LEU A 44 2.64 4.50 -3.57
CA LEU A 44 3.89 4.49 -2.83
C LEU A 44 3.63 4.86 -1.37
N GLY A 45 4.38 4.26 -0.44
CA GLY A 45 4.27 4.57 0.97
C GLY A 45 5.32 3.88 1.81
N THR A 46 5.13 3.89 3.12
CA THR A 46 5.95 3.15 4.09
C THR A 46 5.08 2.19 4.89
N VAL A 47 5.70 1.15 5.45
CA VAL A 47 5.03 0.24 6.38
C VAL A 47 5.65 0.40 7.75
N ARG A 48 4.79 0.50 8.77
CA ARG A 48 5.16 0.49 10.17
C ARG A 48 4.03 -0.14 10.97
N ASP A 49 4.35 -1.00 11.93
CA ASP A 49 3.38 -1.66 12.81
C ASP A 49 2.24 -2.37 12.02
N SER A 50 2.60 -3.07 10.94
CA SER A 50 1.67 -3.74 10.00
C SER A 50 0.65 -2.82 9.30
N GLN A 51 0.89 -1.51 9.32
CA GLN A 51 0.08 -0.51 8.67
C GLN A 51 0.86 0.10 7.50
N PHE A 52 0.22 0.24 6.33
CA PHE A 52 0.75 0.97 5.19
C PHE A 52 0.26 2.42 5.22
N TYR A 53 1.19 3.36 5.07
CA TYR A 53 0.94 4.80 5.04
C TYR A 53 1.24 5.36 3.64
N PRO A 54 0.21 5.72 2.85
CA PRO A 54 0.41 6.25 1.50
C PRO A 54 1.14 7.61 1.53
N SER A 55 2.15 7.77 0.69
CA SER A 55 2.83 9.04 0.42
C SER A 55 2.54 9.58 -0.98
N ARG A 56 2.20 8.69 -1.93
CA ARG A 56 1.72 9.05 -3.27
C ARG A 56 0.73 8.02 -3.77
N VAL A 57 -0.50 8.44 -3.99
CA VAL A 57 -1.55 7.61 -4.61
C VAL A 57 -1.45 7.71 -6.13
N PHE A 58 -1.60 6.58 -6.82
CA PHE A 58 -1.63 6.55 -8.27
C PHE A 58 -3.06 6.64 -8.77
N ASN A 59 -3.33 7.61 -9.64
CA ASN A 59 -4.60 7.69 -10.34
C ASN A 59 -4.57 6.65 -11.46
N ILE A 60 -5.06 5.45 -11.13
CA ILE A 60 -5.05 4.28 -12.01
C ILE A 60 -6.36 4.13 -12.79
N GLU A 61 -7.04 5.25 -13.03
CA GLU A 61 -8.12 5.34 -14.03
C GLU A 61 -7.56 4.92 -15.40
N ASN A 62 -8.03 3.77 -15.86
CA ASN A 62 -7.99 3.27 -17.23
C ASN A 62 -9.16 2.30 -17.36
#